data_AF-E6KRD0-F1
#
_entry.id   AF-E6KRD0-F1
#
_cell.length_a   1.000
_cell.length_b   1.000
_cell.length_c   1.000
_cell.angle_alpha   90.00
_cell.angle_beta   90.00
_cell.angle_gamma   90.00
#
_symmetry.space_group_name_H-M   'P 1'
#
loop_
_entity.id
_entity.type
_entity.pdbx_description
1 polymer ?
#
loop_
_entity_poly.entity_id
_entity_poly.type
_entity_poly.pdbx_seq_one_letter_code
_entity_poly.pdbx_strand_id
1 'polypeptide(L)'
;MDVAKRVELVKNDIGEEKWEWIRRECQEARVPWCVVAAIVVVEVSERPAWMRCVERICAYLTLQSFTMSFGVTQESSKRVLTDMESVRMTIQWVADSLPDDAKEYLLCKKEFENPAERSKFHDGVAKANSAVKALADARNPDGRYGEMVGQVSWALYHWV
;
A
#
# COMPACT_ATOMS: atom_id res chain seq x y z
N MET A 1 10.41 -7.85 -13.01
CA MET A 1 9.76 -6.65 -13.60
C MET A 1 10.20 -5.47 -12.76
N ASP A 2 10.77 -4.45 -13.41
CA ASP A 2 11.24 -3.24 -12.73
C ASP A 2 10.10 -2.56 -11.94
N VAL A 3 10.39 -2.07 -10.73
CA VAL A 3 9.38 -1.48 -9.83
C VAL A 3 8.80 -0.22 -10.45
N ALA A 4 9.60 0.60 -11.14
CA ALA A 4 9.10 1.80 -11.80
C ALA A 4 8.07 1.46 -12.88
N LYS A 5 8.34 0.44 -13.70
CA LYS A 5 7.37 -0.08 -14.67
C LYS A 5 6.10 -0.63 -14.00
N ARG A 6 6.19 -1.31 -12.85
CA ARG A 6 4.99 -1.76 -12.11
C ARG A 6 4.13 -0.59 -11.68
N VAL A 7 4.75 0.44 -11.10
CA VAL A 7 4.08 1.64 -10.63
C VAL A 7 3.40 2.35 -11.79
N GLU A 8 4.06 2.51 -12.93
CA GLU A 8 3.46 3.12 -14.13
C GLU A 8 2.22 2.35 -14.62
N LEU A 9 2.29 1.01 -14.70
CA LEU A 9 1.15 0.19 -15.09
C LEU A 9 -0.03 0.35 -14.12
N VAL A 10 0.24 0.40 -12.81
CA VAL A 10 -0.79 0.58 -11.79
C VAL A 10 -1.40 1.98 -11.86
N LYS A 11 -0.58 3.02 -12.05
CA LYS A 11 -1.07 4.40 -12.26
C LYS A 11 -1.98 4.49 -13.49
N ASN A 12 -1.63 3.80 -14.57
CA ASN A 12 -2.47 3.71 -15.77
C ASN A 12 -3.78 2.93 -15.54
N ASP A 13 -3.76 1.86 -14.73
CA ASP A 13 -4.95 1.04 -14.43
C ASP A 13 -5.94 1.77 -13.49
N ILE A 14 -5.43 2.43 -12.44
CA ILE A 14 -6.29 3.05 -11.42
C ILE A 14 -6.62 4.53 -11.72
N GLY A 15 -5.79 5.18 -12.54
CA GLY A 15 -5.85 6.60 -12.91
C GLY A 15 -4.93 7.49 -12.06
N GLU A 16 -4.28 8.47 -12.71
CA GLU A 16 -3.40 9.47 -12.07
C GLU A 16 -4.08 10.28 -10.96
N GLU A 17 -5.32 10.72 -11.19
CA GLU A 17 -6.11 11.47 -10.21
C GLU A 17 -6.29 10.68 -8.91
N LYS A 18 -6.57 9.38 -9.06
CA LYS A 18 -6.73 8.47 -7.93
C LYS A 18 -5.42 8.25 -7.22
N TRP A 19 -4.33 8.00 -7.95
CA TRP A 19 -3.00 7.87 -7.37
C TRP A 19 -2.62 9.09 -6.51
N GLU A 20 -2.87 10.30 -7.00
CA GLU A 20 -2.62 11.53 -6.24
C GLU A 20 -3.60 11.74 -5.07
N TRP A 21 -4.85 11.28 -5.21
CA TRP A 21 -5.80 11.28 -4.10
C TRP A 21 -5.35 10.36 -2.95
N ILE A 22 -4.90 9.14 -3.23
CA ILE A 22 -4.42 8.21 -2.19
C ILE A 22 -3.20 8.86 -1.46
N ARG A 23 -2.34 9.59 -2.19
CA ARG A 23 -1.20 10.32 -1.59
C ARG A 23 -1.66 11.37 -0.59
N ARG A 24 -2.61 12.20 -0.98
CA ARG A 24 -3.18 13.26 -0.11
C ARG A 24 -3.84 12.66 1.12
N GLU A 25 -4.65 11.61 0.98
CA GLU A 25 -5.31 10.97 2.12
C GLU A 25 -4.30 10.34 3.10
N CYS A 26 -3.20 9.75 2.61
CA CYS A 26 -2.14 9.25 3.47
C CYS A 26 -1.46 10.38 4.26
N GLN A 27 -1.22 11.54 3.61
CA GLN A 27 -0.64 12.71 4.27
C GLN A 27 -1.57 13.26 5.37
N GLU A 28 -2.86 13.40 5.07
CA GLU A 28 -3.88 13.85 6.04
C GLU A 28 -3.98 12.90 7.24
N ALA A 29 -3.93 11.58 7.00
CA ALA A 29 -3.96 10.56 8.03
C ALA A 29 -2.61 10.36 8.77
N ARG A 30 -1.54 11.07 8.37
CA ARG A 30 -0.16 10.86 8.86
C ARG A 30 0.30 9.40 8.76
N VAL A 31 -0.05 8.76 7.65
CA VAL A 31 0.36 7.39 7.31
C VAL A 31 1.43 7.45 6.21
N PRO A 32 2.52 6.65 6.29
CA PRO A 32 3.54 6.65 5.25
C PRO A 32 2.97 6.27 3.88
N TRP A 33 3.00 7.22 2.95
CA TRP A 33 2.50 7.04 1.58
C TRP A 33 3.11 5.82 0.88
N CYS A 34 4.41 5.60 1.05
CA CYS A 34 5.14 4.51 0.43
C CYS A 34 4.57 3.12 0.78
N VAL A 35 3.99 2.96 1.97
CA VAL A 35 3.44 1.68 2.44
C VAL A 35 2.10 1.39 1.77
N VAL A 36 1.16 2.35 1.82
CA VAL A 36 -0.17 2.19 1.22
C VAL A 36 -0.06 2.07 -0.31
N ALA A 37 0.79 2.89 -0.93
CA ALA A 37 1.05 2.81 -2.37
C ALA A 37 1.70 1.47 -2.76
N ALA A 38 2.56 0.90 -1.94
CA ALA A 38 3.14 -0.43 -2.20
C ALA A 38 2.09 -1.53 -2.18
N ILE A 39 1.18 -1.51 -1.21
CA ILE A 39 0.04 -2.44 -1.14
C ILE A 39 -0.81 -2.32 -2.40
N VAL A 40 -1.21 -1.10 -2.79
CA VAL A 40 -1.97 -0.85 -4.02
C VAL A 40 -1.24 -1.39 -5.25
N VAL A 41 0.07 -1.15 -5.36
CA VAL A 41 0.86 -1.60 -6.52
C VAL A 41 0.89 -3.13 -6.59
N VAL A 42 1.13 -3.81 -5.48
CA VAL A 42 1.17 -5.29 -5.45
C VAL A 42 -0.19 -5.85 -5.80
N GLU A 43 -1.25 -5.34 -5.17
CA GLU A 43 -2.58 -5.93 -5.30
C GLU A 43 -3.27 -5.62 -6.63
N VAL A 44 -3.07 -4.43 -7.20
CA VAL A 44 -3.56 -4.10 -8.54
C VAL A 44 -2.80 -4.86 -9.63
N SER A 45 -1.51 -5.13 -9.41
CA SER A 45 -0.73 -5.95 -10.35
C SER A 45 -1.27 -7.38 -10.49
N GLU A 46 -1.93 -7.90 -9.46
CA GLU A 46 -2.55 -9.22 -9.46
C GLU A 46 -4.01 -9.18 -9.93
N ARG A 47 -4.71 -8.06 -9.72
CA ARG A 47 -6.13 -7.86 -10.08
C ARG A 47 -6.34 -6.58 -10.89
N PRO A 48 -6.29 -6.64 -12.24
CA PRO A 48 -6.53 -5.47 -13.09
C PRO A 48 -7.98 -4.97 -13.03
N ALA A 49 -8.24 -3.76 -13.52
CA ALA A 49 -9.52 -3.06 -13.37
C ALA A 49 -10.75 -3.85 -13.85
N TRP A 50 -10.64 -4.58 -14.96
CA TRP A 50 -11.74 -5.36 -15.50
C TRP A 50 -12.17 -6.50 -14.56
N MET A 51 -11.22 -7.13 -13.86
CA MET A 51 -11.51 -8.20 -12.91
C MET A 51 -12.23 -7.64 -11.67
N ARG A 52 -11.76 -6.49 -11.16
CA ARG A 52 -12.42 -5.78 -10.05
C ARG A 52 -13.86 -5.35 -10.43
N CYS A 53 -14.09 -4.99 -11.69
CA CYS A 53 -15.44 -4.67 -12.19
C CYS A 53 -16.36 -5.90 -12.17
N VAL A 54 -15.88 -7.05 -12.66
CA VAL A 54 -16.63 -8.31 -12.64
C VAL A 54 -16.98 -8.71 -11.21
N GLU A 55 -16.05 -8.59 -10.26
CA GLU A 55 -16.29 -8.91 -8.85
C GLU A 55 -17.42 -8.07 -8.25
N ARG A 56 -17.47 -6.78 -8.55
CA ARG A 56 -18.57 -5.90 -8.12
C ARG A 56 -19.90 -6.35 -8.71
N ILE A 57 -19.94 -6.68 -10.00
CA ILE A 57 -21.15 -7.17 -10.67
C ILE A 57 -21.64 -8.47 -10.02
N CYS A 58 -20.74 -9.43 -9.81
CA CYS A 58 -21.05 -10.69 -9.13
C CYS A 58 -21.58 -10.45 -7.71
N ALA A 59 -21.00 -9.53 -6.96
CA ALA A 59 -21.45 -9.18 -5.62
C ALA A 59 -22.87 -8.59 -5.59
N TYR A 60 -23.21 -7.74 -6.56
CA TYR A 60 -24.57 -7.21 -6.69
C TYR A 60 -25.57 -8.30 -7.12
N LEU A 61 -25.19 -9.17 -8.06
CA LEU A 61 -26.05 -10.27 -8.53
C LEU A 61 -26.31 -11.31 -7.44
N THR A 62 -25.35 -11.51 -6.53
CA THR A 62 -25.48 -12.44 -5.40
C THR A 62 -26.11 -11.79 -4.16
N LEU A 63 -26.64 -10.57 -4.28
CA LEU A 63 -27.25 -9.81 -3.18
C LEU A 63 -26.33 -9.71 -1.94
N GLN A 64 -25.01 -9.62 -2.12
CA GLN A 64 -24.03 -9.52 -1.03
C GLN A 64 -24.11 -10.67 -0.01
N SER A 65 -24.59 -11.84 -0.44
CA SER A 65 -24.72 -13.03 0.41
C SER A 65 -23.38 -13.61 0.88
N PHE A 66 -22.29 -13.32 0.15
CA PHE A 66 -20.94 -13.80 0.45
C PHE A 66 -19.97 -12.65 0.72
N THR A 67 -18.91 -12.94 1.49
CA THR A 67 -17.80 -12.01 1.69
C THR A 67 -16.86 -12.12 0.50
N MET A 68 -16.47 -10.98 -0.08
CA MET A 68 -15.56 -10.90 -1.23
C MET A 68 -14.51 -9.81 -0.98
N SER A 69 -13.41 -9.87 -1.73
CA SER A 69 -12.35 -8.84 -1.70
C SER A 69 -12.63 -7.77 -2.75
N PHE A 70 -12.62 -6.50 -2.35
CA PHE A 70 -12.99 -5.37 -3.20
C PHE A 70 -11.92 -4.28 -3.28
N GLY A 71 -11.97 -3.55 -4.39
CA GLY A 71 -11.18 -2.33 -4.58
C GLY A 71 -9.71 -2.60 -4.88
N VAL A 72 -8.92 -1.52 -4.89
CA VAL A 72 -7.49 -1.56 -5.26
C VAL A 72 -6.61 -2.11 -4.14
N THR A 73 -7.17 -2.26 -2.94
CA THR A 73 -6.52 -2.88 -1.78
C THR A 73 -7.24 -4.15 -1.30
N GLN A 74 -8.01 -4.82 -2.18
CA GLN A 74 -8.57 -6.17 -1.97
C GLN A 74 -9.23 -6.41 -0.59
N GLU A 75 -9.83 -5.38 -0.02
CA GLU A 75 -10.39 -5.44 1.33
C GLU A 75 -11.58 -6.39 1.39
N SER A 76 -11.54 -7.29 2.38
CA SER A 76 -12.58 -8.31 2.58
C SER A 76 -13.83 -7.67 3.18
N SER A 77 -14.95 -7.76 2.47
CA SER A 77 -16.21 -7.17 2.90
C SER A 77 -17.42 -7.93 2.33
N LYS A 78 -18.54 -7.88 3.04
CA LYS A 78 -19.84 -8.31 2.49
C LYS A 78 -20.44 -7.22 1.60
N ARG A 79 -20.29 -5.96 1.99
CA ARG A 79 -20.75 -4.81 1.22
C ARG A 79 -19.75 -4.52 0.11
N VAL A 80 -20.24 -4.25 -1.10
CA VAL A 80 -19.38 -3.78 -2.20
C VAL A 80 -18.65 -2.51 -1.79
N LEU A 81 -17.32 -2.50 -1.95
CA LEU A 81 -16.48 -1.33 -1.69
C LEU A 81 -16.02 -0.68 -3.00
N THR A 82 -16.04 0.65 -2.99
CA THR A 82 -15.32 1.47 -3.96
C THR A 82 -13.80 1.37 -3.73
N ASP A 83 -13.02 1.78 -4.73
CA ASP A 83 -11.56 1.84 -4.60
C ASP A 83 -11.17 2.76 -3.42
N MET A 84 -11.90 3.86 -3.24
CA MET A 84 -11.64 4.89 -2.21
C MET A 84 -11.92 4.33 -0.81
N GLU A 85 -13.03 3.61 -0.64
CA GLU A 85 -13.35 2.97 0.64
C GLU A 85 -12.32 1.90 0.98
N SER A 86 -11.91 1.08 0.00
CA SER A 86 -10.86 0.07 0.23
C SER A 86 -9.55 0.71 0.68
N VAL A 87 -9.13 1.81 0.03
CA VAL A 87 -7.94 2.57 0.41
C VAL A 87 -8.04 3.13 1.82
N ARG A 88 -9.18 3.73 2.19
CA ARG A 88 -9.38 4.29 3.54
C ARG A 88 -9.29 3.22 4.62
N MET A 89 -9.84 2.04 4.37
CA MET A 89 -9.69 0.89 5.28
C MET A 89 -8.23 0.48 5.42
N THR A 90 -7.49 0.43 4.32
CA THR A 90 -6.04 0.13 4.35
C THR A 90 -5.25 1.20 5.09
N ILE A 91 -5.53 2.49 4.88
CA ILE A 91 -4.90 3.60 5.61
C ILE A 91 -5.13 3.43 7.10
N GLN A 92 -6.38 3.19 7.51
CA GLN A 92 -6.72 2.98 8.92
C GLN A 92 -5.97 1.76 9.50
N TRP A 93 -5.96 0.65 8.76
CA TRP A 93 -5.25 -0.55 9.19
C TRP A 93 -3.74 -0.32 9.36
N VAL A 94 -3.08 0.38 8.42
CA VAL A 94 -1.66 0.76 8.55
C VAL A 94 -1.45 1.71 9.73
N ALA A 95 -2.36 2.67 9.93
CA ALA A 95 -2.31 3.59 11.07
C ALA A 95 -2.39 2.85 12.41
N ASP A 96 -3.22 1.81 12.51
CA ASP A 96 -3.41 1.05 13.75
C ASP A 96 -2.32 0.00 13.99
N SER A 97 -1.71 -0.52 12.92
CA SER A 97 -0.90 -1.74 12.99
C SER A 97 0.60 -1.52 12.75
N LEU A 98 1.00 -0.48 12.01
CA LEU A 98 2.42 -0.18 11.82
C LEU A 98 2.99 0.44 13.11
N PRO A 99 4.16 0.00 13.60
CA PRO A 99 4.79 0.62 14.76
C PRO A 99 5.05 2.13 14.55
N ASP A 100 4.86 2.92 15.61
CA ASP A 100 5.00 4.38 15.51
C ASP A 100 6.43 4.82 15.16
N ASP A 101 7.45 4.12 15.66
CA ASP A 101 8.84 4.36 15.28
C ASP A 101 9.05 4.13 13.78
N ALA A 102 8.49 3.06 13.22
CA ALA A 102 8.54 2.80 11.78
C ALA A 102 7.81 3.89 10.96
N LYS A 103 6.65 4.37 11.43
CA LYS A 103 5.95 5.50 10.78
C LYS A 103 6.82 6.75 10.77
N GLU A 104 7.45 7.10 11.88
CA GLU A 104 8.32 8.27 11.98
C GLU A 104 9.47 8.21 10.98
N TYR A 105 10.17 7.08 10.88
CA TYR A 105 11.25 6.89 9.91
C TYR A 105 10.76 6.99 8.46
N LEU A 106 9.57 6.47 8.15
CA LEU A 106 9.04 6.43 6.78
C LEU A 106 8.32 7.72 6.35
N LEU A 107 7.88 8.56 7.30
CA LEU A 107 7.36 9.90 7.05
C LEU A 107 8.47 10.95 6.93
N CYS A 108 9.61 10.71 7.60
CA CYS A 108 10.66 11.70 7.71
C CYS A 108 11.69 11.57 6.59
N LYS A 109 11.83 12.61 5.77
CA LYS A 109 13.02 12.79 4.94
C LYS A 109 13.95 13.77 5.63
N LYS A 110 15.08 13.27 6.12
CA LYS A 110 16.15 14.09 6.70
C LYS A 110 17.28 14.25 5.72
N GLU A 111 17.71 15.50 5.58
CA GLU A 111 19.02 15.81 5.04
C GLU A 111 20.05 15.70 6.17
N PHE A 112 21.21 15.14 5.85
CA PHE A 112 22.28 14.90 6.83
C PHE A 112 23.57 15.54 6.33
N GLU A 113 24.16 16.40 7.15
CA GLU A 113 25.50 16.92 6.91
C GLU A 113 26.58 15.89 7.30
N ASN A 114 26.31 15.06 8.32
CA ASN A 114 27.23 14.06 8.84
C ASN A 114 26.96 12.66 8.22
N PRO A 115 27.96 12.04 7.55
CA PRO A 115 27.83 10.68 7.00
C PRO A 115 27.45 9.60 8.04
N ALA A 116 27.92 9.72 9.28
CA ALA A 116 27.62 8.74 10.32
C ALA A 116 26.14 8.81 10.77
N GLU A 117 25.58 10.01 10.84
CA GLU A 117 24.14 10.20 11.13
C GLU A 117 23.28 9.71 9.98
N ARG A 118 23.70 9.98 8.74
CA ARG A 118 23.05 9.44 7.53
C ARG A 118 23.00 7.91 7.55
N SER A 119 24.11 7.27 7.87
CA SER A 119 24.18 5.80 7.96
C SER A 119 23.22 5.26 9.02
N LYS A 120 23.24 5.81 10.23
CA LYS A 120 22.35 5.39 11.32
C LYS A 120 20.87 5.59 10.96
N PHE A 121 20.54 6.70 10.30
CA PHE A 121 19.17 6.94 9.86
C PHE A 121 18.75 5.94 8.79
N HIS A 122 19.62 5.66 7.81
CA HIS A 122 19.37 4.65 6.79
C HIS A 122 19.13 3.26 7.40
N ASP A 123 19.89 2.87 8.42
CA ASP A 123 19.65 1.61 9.16
C ASP A 123 18.27 1.62 9.85
N GLY A 124 17.86 2.76 10.40
CA GLY A 124 16.51 2.97 10.94
C GLY A 124 15.41 2.81 9.89
N VAL A 125 15.58 3.38 8.70
CA VAL A 125 14.67 3.21 7.57
C VAL A 125 14.61 1.75 7.12
N ALA A 126 15.74 1.04 7.07
CA ALA A 126 15.79 -0.39 6.74
C ALA A 126 15.03 -1.25 7.76
N LYS A 127 15.17 -0.93 9.05
CA LYS A 127 14.39 -1.56 10.13
C LYS A 127 12.89 -1.25 9.98
N ALA A 128 12.53 0.00 9.68
CA ALA A 128 11.15 0.40 9.44
C ALA A 128 10.53 -0.35 8.25
N ASN A 129 11.27 -0.51 7.15
CA ASN A 129 10.81 -1.28 6.00
C ASN A 129 10.69 -2.79 6.30
N SER A 130 11.51 -3.31 7.22
CA SER A 130 11.35 -4.68 7.72
C SER A 130 10.03 -4.85 8.50
N ALA A 131 9.61 -3.82 9.26
CA ALA A 131 8.30 -3.80 9.91
C ALA A 131 7.16 -3.74 8.89
N VAL A 132 7.32 -3.02 7.78
CA VAL A 132 6.35 -3.01 6.66
C VAL A 132 6.18 -4.40 6.07
N LYS A 133 7.29 -5.13 5.82
CA LYS A 133 7.22 -6.52 5.36
C LYS A 133 6.45 -7.41 6.35
N ALA A 134 6.79 -7.34 7.64
CA ALA A 134 6.11 -8.13 8.67
C ALA A 134 4.61 -7.80 8.77
N LEU A 135 4.25 -6.53 8.67
CA LEU A 135 2.86 -6.07 8.63
C LEU A 135 2.10 -6.66 7.43
N ALA A 136 2.72 -6.64 6.25
CA ALA A 136 2.15 -7.22 5.04
C ALA A 136 2.03 -8.75 5.11
N ASP A 137 3.04 -9.45 5.63
CA ASP A 137 2.99 -10.91 5.85
C ASP A 137 1.86 -11.31 6.83
N ALA A 138 1.53 -10.45 7.81
CA ALA A 138 0.40 -10.68 8.70
C ALA A 138 -0.97 -10.51 7.99
N ARG A 139 -1.05 -9.68 6.95
CA ARG A 139 -2.25 -9.48 6.12
C ARG A 139 -2.47 -10.64 5.14
N ASN A 140 -1.39 -11.12 4.52
CA ASN A 140 -1.41 -12.25 3.60
C ASN A 140 -0.17 -13.14 3.81
N PRO A 141 -0.30 -14.26 4.55
CA PRO A 141 0.82 -15.14 4.92
C PRO A 141 1.15 -16.15 3.81
N ASP A 142 1.24 -15.72 2.55
CA ASP A 142 1.60 -16.56 1.41
C ASP A 142 3.13 -16.71 1.20
N GLY A 143 3.93 -16.03 2.04
CA GLY A 143 5.39 -16.04 2.01
C GLY A 143 6.03 -15.20 0.89
N ARG A 144 5.24 -14.51 0.06
CA ARG A 144 5.71 -13.69 -1.07
C ARG A 144 5.19 -12.26 -1.01
N TYR A 145 3.98 -12.06 -0.49
CA TYR A 145 3.29 -10.78 -0.44
C TYR A 145 4.08 -9.75 0.35
N GLY A 146 4.52 -10.06 1.58
CA GLY A 146 5.30 -9.10 2.37
C GLY A 146 6.65 -8.75 1.76
N GLU A 147 7.29 -9.69 1.06
CA GLU A 147 8.51 -9.42 0.30
C GLU A 147 8.25 -8.44 -0.84
N MET A 148 7.19 -8.64 -1.62
CA MET A 148 6.81 -7.73 -2.71
C MET A 148 6.44 -6.34 -2.20
N VAL A 149 5.63 -6.25 -1.14
CA VAL A 149 5.24 -4.97 -0.52
C VAL A 149 6.48 -4.27 0.04
N GLY A 150 7.37 -4.97 0.73
CA GLY A 150 8.61 -4.41 1.27
C GLY A 150 9.55 -3.87 0.18
N GLN A 151 9.70 -4.57 -0.95
CA GLN A 151 10.51 -4.11 -2.07
C GLN A 151 9.93 -2.86 -2.73
N VAL A 152 8.62 -2.83 -2.96
CA VAL A 152 7.95 -1.68 -3.59
C VAL A 152 7.92 -0.48 -2.64
N SER A 153 7.65 -0.70 -1.34
CA SER A 153 7.68 0.34 -0.31
C SER A 153 9.04 1.00 -0.22
N TRP A 154 10.11 0.20 -0.20
CA TRP A 154 11.48 0.69 -0.20
C TRP A 154 11.78 1.57 -1.42
N ALA A 155 11.42 1.09 -2.61
CA ALA A 155 11.63 1.84 -3.84
C ALA A 155 10.85 3.16 -3.84
N LEU A 156 9.57 3.14 -3.45
CA LEU A 156 8.72 4.33 -3.41
C LEU A 156 9.21 5.37 -2.39
N TYR A 157 9.70 4.92 -1.23
CA TYR A 157 10.27 5.82 -0.22
C TYR A 157 11.47 6.61 -0.76
N HIS A 158 12.30 5.99 -1.60
CA HIS A 158 13.48 6.62 -2.20
C HIS A 158 13.19 7.36 -3.52
N TRP A 159 11.99 7.21 -4.09
CA TRP A 159 11.65 7.76 -5.41
C TRP A 159 10.85 9.06 -5.35
N VAL A 160 9.99 9.22 -4.33
CA VAL A 160 9.45 10.53 -3.93
C VAL A 160 10.60 11.37 -3.38
#